data_AF-A0A971EFG5-F1
#
_entry.id   AF-A0A971EFG5-F1
#
_cell.length_a   1.000
_cell.length_b   1.000
_cell.length_c   1.000
_cell.angle_alpha   90.00
_cell.angle_beta   90.00
_cell.angle_gamma   90.00
#
_symmetry.space_group_name_H-M   'P 1'
#
loop_
_entity.id
_entity.type
_entity.pdbx_description
1 polymer ?
#
loop_
_entity_poly.entity_id
_entity_poly.type
_entity_poly.pdbx_seq_one_letter_code
_entity_poly.pdbx_strand_id
1 'polypeptide(L)'
;AALVAAGAAPGAAIAFLLTGTATNIPELFSIFKLIGKRTIVIYTGTVILFSFVIGYITNYLLMPGFTPVFDLSGAQKSIALASKLSLTVPAGVEYICAVIILAMGIIAWRPTVKEWFMKLGRRAVNA
;
A
#
# COMPACT_ATOMS: atom_id res chain seq x y z
N ALA A 1 -8.43 -0.30 9.79
CA ALA A 1 -9.00 0.53 10.87
C ALA A 1 -9.85 1.67 10.32
N ALA A 2 -9.30 2.55 9.47
CA ALA A 2 -10.04 3.71 8.93
C ALA A 2 -11.32 3.35 8.16
N LEU A 3 -11.28 2.33 7.28
CA LEU A 3 -12.46 1.91 6.50
C LEU A 3 -13.61 1.40 7.38
N VAL A 4 -13.27 0.54 8.36
CA VAL A 4 -14.26 0.01 9.33
C VAL A 4 -14.78 1.12 10.24
N ALA A 5 -13.90 2.03 10.68
CA ALA A 5 -14.29 3.20 11.47
C ALA A 5 -15.18 4.19 10.69
N ALA A 6 -15.07 4.22 9.36
CA ALA A 6 -15.95 4.95 8.45
C ALA A 6 -17.27 4.22 8.15
N GLY A 7 -17.51 3.07 8.78
CA GLY A 7 -18.76 2.32 8.62
C GLY A 7 -18.83 1.39 7.41
N ALA A 8 -17.69 1.13 6.75
CA ALA A 8 -17.63 0.12 5.71
C ALA A 8 -17.82 -1.29 6.28
N ALA A 9 -18.45 -2.18 5.50
CA ALA A 9 -18.61 -3.58 5.89
C ALA A 9 -17.26 -4.23 6.21
N PRO A 10 -17.16 -5.06 7.27
CA PRO A 10 -15.90 -5.70 7.65
C PRO A 10 -15.26 -6.48 6.50
N GLY A 11 -16.10 -7.16 5.70
CA GLY A 11 -15.65 -7.88 4.50
C GLY A 11 -15.02 -6.98 3.44
N ALA A 12 -15.58 -5.79 3.21
CA ALA A 12 -15.05 -4.82 2.24
C ALA A 12 -13.72 -4.22 2.73
N ALA A 13 -13.59 -3.98 4.04
CA ALA A 13 -12.34 -3.50 4.63
C ALA A 13 -11.22 -4.54 4.51
N ILE A 14 -11.51 -5.83 4.73
CA ILE A 14 -10.53 -6.91 4.56
C ILE A 14 -10.15 -7.09 3.10
N ALA A 15 -11.12 -7.10 2.18
CA ALA A 15 -10.84 -7.20 0.75
C ALA A 15 -9.95 -6.03 0.27
N PHE A 16 -10.23 -4.80 0.70
CA PHE A 16 -9.41 -3.63 0.38
C PHE A 16 -7.98 -3.76 0.93
N LEU A 17 -7.82 -4.15 2.19
CA LEU A 17 -6.50 -4.31 2.82
C LEU A 17 -5.70 -5.43 2.16
N LEU A 18 -6.30 -6.60 1.96
CA LEU A 18 -5.64 -7.77 1.36
C LEU A 18 -5.17 -7.46 -0.06
N THR A 19 -6.07 -6.88 -0.87
CA THR A 19 -5.74 -6.52 -2.26
C THR A 19 -4.70 -5.41 -2.28
N GLY A 20 -4.86 -4.36 -1.48
CA GLY A 20 -3.94 -3.21 -1.43
C GLY A 20 -2.51 -3.57 -1.01
N THR A 21 -2.33 -4.52 -0.09
CA THR A 21 -1.00 -5.00 0.28
C THR A 21 -0.41 -5.99 -0.73
N ALA A 22 -1.25 -6.79 -1.40
CA ALA A 22 -0.82 -7.80 -2.35
C ALA A 22 -0.52 -7.24 -3.75
N THR A 23 -1.09 -6.10 -4.12
CA THR A 23 -0.86 -5.44 -5.42
C THR A 23 0.11 -4.27 -5.31
N ASN A 24 1.34 -4.53 -4.85
CA ASN A 24 2.38 -3.51 -4.81
C ASN A 24 3.06 -3.34 -6.19
N ILE A 25 3.35 -2.10 -6.63
CA ILE A 25 3.88 -1.84 -7.99
C ILE A 25 5.25 -2.51 -8.24
N PRO A 26 6.26 -2.39 -7.36
CA PRO A 26 7.52 -3.12 -7.48
C PRO A 26 7.34 -4.65 -7.56
N GLU A 27 6.38 -5.19 -6.81
CA GLU A 27 6.08 -6.62 -6.79
C GLU A 27 5.47 -7.08 -8.12
N LEU A 28 4.44 -6.37 -8.60
CA LEU A 28 3.85 -6.60 -9.93
C LEU A 28 4.88 -6.44 -11.05
N PHE A 29 5.76 -5.44 -10.95
CA PHE A 29 6.84 -5.24 -11.91
C PHE A 29 7.88 -6.37 -11.87
N SER A 30 8.20 -6.88 -10.69
CA SER A 30 9.08 -8.04 -10.52
C SER A 30 8.48 -9.28 -11.18
N ILE A 31 7.20 -9.56 -10.93
CA ILE A 31 6.48 -10.68 -11.57
C ILE A 31 6.41 -10.49 -13.09
N PHE A 32 6.18 -9.26 -13.57
CA PHE A 32 6.17 -8.94 -15.01
C PHE A 32 7.48 -9.32 -15.69
N LYS A 33 8.60 -8.95 -15.06
CA LYS A 33 9.93 -9.11 -15.65
C LYS A 33 10.49 -10.53 -15.47
N LEU A 34 10.17 -11.20 -14.36
CA LEU A 34 10.72 -12.51 -14.04
C LEU A 34 9.90 -13.67 -14.62
N ILE A 35 8.57 -13.57 -14.63
CA ILE A 35 7.68 -14.68 -14.99
C ILE A 35 6.87 -14.36 -16.26
N GLY A 36 6.43 -13.11 -16.40
CA GLY A 36 5.77 -12.62 -17.61
C GLY A 36 4.34 -12.11 -17.39
N LYS A 37 3.79 -11.52 -18.45
CA LYS A 37 2.48 -10.85 -18.47
C LYS A 37 1.31 -11.73 -18.03
N ARG A 38 1.29 -13.01 -18.43
CA ARG A 38 0.17 -13.93 -18.14
C ARG A 38 0.04 -14.20 -16.64
N THR A 39 1.18 -14.30 -15.95
CA THR A 39 1.23 -14.58 -14.51
C THR A 39 0.64 -13.44 -13.70
N ILE A 40 0.81 -12.18 -14.11
CA ILE A 40 0.19 -11.03 -13.42
C ILE A 40 -1.33 -11.12 -13.45
N VAL A 41 -1.89 -11.45 -14.60
CA VAL A 41 -3.36 -11.53 -14.75
C VAL A 41 -3.90 -12.63 -13.84
N ILE A 42 -3.24 -13.77 -13.79
CA ILE A 42 -3.61 -14.87 -12.89
C ILE A 42 -3.44 -14.46 -11.44
N TYR A 43 -2.29 -13.88 -11.07
CA TYR A 43 -1.99 -13.43 -9.71
C TYR A 43 -3.05 -12.43 -9.21
N THR A 44 -3.22 -11.31 -9.91
CA THR A 44 -4.20 -10.29 -9.54
C THR A 44 -5.62 -10.85 -9.55
N GLY A 45 -5.96 -11.70 -10.53
CA GLY A 45 -7.27 -12.36 -10.57
C GLY A 45 -7.52 -13.26 -9.37
N THR A 46 -6.53 -14.07 -8.95
CA THR A 46 -6.64 -14.92 -7.77
C THR A 46 -6.77 -14.09 -6.49
N VAL A 47 -5.95 -13.06 -6.32
CA VAL A 47 -6.02 -12.16 -5.15
C VAL A 47 -7.40 -11.52 -5.04
N ILE A 48 -7.95 -11.02 -6.15
CA ILE A 48 -9.30 -10.44 -6.17
C ILE A 48 -10.34 -11.49 -5.76
N LEU A 49 -10.29 -12.69 -6.36
CA LEU A 49 -11.23 -13.78 -6.06
C LEU A 49 -11.18 -14.15 -4.57
N PHE A 50 -9.99 -14.39 -4.03
CA PHE A 50 -9.80 -14.75 -2.63
C PHE A 50 -10.22 -13.62 -1.69
N SER A 51 -9.90 -12.35 -2.00
CA SER A 51 -10.38 -11.18 -1.26
C SER A 51 -11.90 -11.15 -1.18
N PHE A 52 -12.61 -11.41 -2.27
CA PHE A 52 -14.07 -11.46 -2.26
C PHE A 52 -14.62 -12.63 -1.45
N VAL A 53 -14.06 -13.84 -1.62
CA VAL A 53 -14.51 -15.03 -0.88
C VAL A 53 -14.32 -14.84 0.63
N ILE A 54 -13.13 -14.41 1.04
CA ILE A 54 -12.80 -14.18 2.45
C ILE A 54 -13.62 -13.00 3.00
N GLY A 55 -13.78 -11.93 2.24
CA GLY A 55 -14.62 -10.79 2.61
C GLY A 55 -16.08 -11.19 2.81
N TYR A 56 -16.63 -12.03 1.93
CA TYR A 56 -17.99 -12.55 2.03
C TYR A 56 -18.16 -13.46 3.25
N ILE A 57 -17.24 -14.41 3.45
CA ILE A 57 -17.25 -15.31 4.64
C ILE A 57 -17.17 -14.48 5.92
N THR A 58 -16.33 -13.45 5.95
CA THR A 58 -16.21 -12.55 7.10
C THR A 58 -17.53 -11.84 7.36
N ASN A 59 -18.19 -11.33 6.32
CA ASN A 59 -19.48 -10.67 6.45
C ASN A 59 -20.55 -11.62 7.02
N TYR A 60 -20.54 -12.88 6.58
CA TYR A 60 -21.45 -13.91 7.09
C TYR A 60 -21.17 -14.27 8.56
N LEU A 61 -19.89 -14.40 8.95
CA LEU A 61 -19.50 -14.86 10.28
C LEU A 61 -19.56 -13.78 11.36
N LEU A 62 -19.19 -12.53 11.03
CA LEU A 62 -19.12 -11.44 12.02
C LEU A 62 -20.45 -10.71 12.22
N MET A 63 -21.27 -10.52 11.18
CA MET A 63 -22.51 -9.75 11.27
C MET A 63 -23.56 -10.22 10.24
N PRO A 64 -24.40 -11.23 10.56
CA PRO A 64 -25.56 -11.57 9.74
C PRO A 64 -26.56 -10.41 9.79
N GLY A 65 -26.61 -9.60 8.72
CA GLY A 65 -27.50 -8.44 8.61
C GLY A 65 -26.82 -7.07 8.77
N PHE A 66 -25.51 -6.97 8.54
CA PHE A 66 -24.82 -5.68 8.56
C PHE A 66 -25.44 -4.67 7.57
N THR A 67 -26.00 -3.58 8.09
CA THR A 67 -26.41 -2.42 7.30
C THR A 67 -25.22 -1.47 7.19
N PRO A 68 -24.63 -1.27 6.00
CA PRO A 68 -23.52 -0.35 5.82
C PRO A 68 -24.00 1.08 6.06
N VAL A 69 -23.70 1.60 7.24
CA VAL A 69 -23.95 2.99 7.62
C VAL A 69 -22.62 3.73 7.54
N PHE A 70 -22.42 4.50 6.47
CA PHE A 70 -21.24 5.37 6.34
C PHE A 70 -21.34 6.56 7.31
N ASP A 71 -20.97 6.35 8.56
CA ASP A 71 -20.93 7.41 9.56
C ASP A 71 -19.54 8.03 9.63
N LEU A 72 -19.33 9.12 8.86
CA LEU A 72 -18.10 9.90 8.88
C LEU A 72 -17.78 10.44 10.30
N SER A 73 -18.80 10.65 11.12
CA SER A 73 -18.68 11.18 12.50
C SER A 73 -17.94 10.21 13.42
N GLY A 74 -18.20 8.90 13.26
CA GLY A 74 -17.53 7.84 14.00
C GLY A 74 -16.06 7.68 13.60
N ALA A 75 -15.76 7.88 12.31
CA ALA A 75 -14.39 7.88 11.81
C ALA A 75 -13.58 9.01 12.42
N GLN A 76 -14.13 10.24 12.49
CA GLN A 76 -13.43 11.38 13.11
C GLN A 76 -13.16 11.18 14.60
N LYS A 77 -14.10 10.59 15.36
CA LYS A 77 -13.85 10.23 16.77
C LYS A 77 -12.77 9.17 16.92
N SER A 78 -12.74 8.18 16.02
CA SER A 78 -11.73 7.13 16.02
C SER A 78 -10.34 7.68 15.67
N ILE A 79 -10.27 8.64 14.74
CA ILE A 79 -9.03 9.36 14.38
C ILE A 79 -8.57 10.24 15.54
N ALA A 80 -9.48 10.94 16.22
CA ALA A 80 -9.16 11.78 17.38
C ALA A 80 -8.72 10.97 18.61
N LEU A 81 -9.33 9.80 18.84
CA LEU A 81 -8.88 8.86 19.88
C LEU A 81 -7.55 8.21 19.50
N ALA A 82 -7.36 7.83 18.24
CA ALA A 82 -6.08 7.32 17.75
C ALA A 82 -4.98 8.39 17.84
N SER A 83 -5.26 9.68 17.64
CA SER A 83 -4.27 10.74 17.84
C SER A 83 -3.93 10.98 19.31
N LYS A 84 -4.85 10.65 20.23
CA LYS A 84 -4.64 10.71 21.68
C LYS A 84 -3.91 9.48 22.23
N LEU A 85 -4.05 8.32 21.58
CA LEU A 85 -3.48 7.04 21.99
C LEU A 85 -2.23 6.64 21.20
N SER A 86 -1.98 7.24 20.04
CA SER A 86 -0.67 7.18 19.39
C SER A 86 0.32 7.76 20.38
N LEU A 87 1.05 6.87 21.05
CA LEU A 87 2.31 7.18 21.69
C LEU A 87 3.17 7.83 20.60
N THR A 88 3.09 9.16 20.53
CA THR A 88 3.77 9.93 19.50
C THR A 88 5.23 9.54 19.64
N VAL A 89 5.73 8.83 18.62
CA VAL A 89 7.14 8.53 18.50
C VAL A 89 7.86 9.84 18.77
N PRO A 90 8.81 9.90 19.73
CA PRO A 90 9.43 11.16 20.11
C PRO A 90 9.90 11.86 18.83
N ALA A 91 9.60 13.15 18.67
CA ALA A 91 9.84 13.85 17.40
C ALA A 91 11.28 13.63 16.87
N GLY A 92 12.26 13.48 17.76
CA GLY A 92 13.64 13.14 17.40
C GLY A 92 13.79 11.81 16.64
N VAL A 93 13.07 10.76 17.02
CA VAL A 93 13.11 9.44 16.35
C VAL A 93 12.46 9.51 14.96
N GLU A 94 11.40 10.29 14.80
CA GLU A 94 10.78 10.53 13.49
C GLU A 94 11.75 11.19 12.52
N TYR A 95 12.44 12.25 12.97
CA TYR A 95 13.47 12.92 12.15
C TYR A 95 14.64 11.99 11.82
N ILE A 96 15.09 11.17 12.77
CA ILE A 96 16.17 10.20 12.53
C ILE A 96 15.75 9.18 11.46
N CYS A 97 14.56 8.59 11.57
CA CYS A 97 14.04 7.66 10.56
C CYS A 97 13.88 8.34 9.20
N ALA A 98 13.36 9.56 9.14
CA ALA A 98 13.22 10.31 7.91
C ALA A 98 14.59 10.58 7.24
N VAL A 99 15.59 10.99 8.01
CA VAL A 99 16.95 11.23 7.52
C VAL A 99 17.59 9.93 7.02
N ILE A 100 17.40 8.82 7.74
CA ILE A 100 17.92 7.50 7.32
C ILE A 100 17.28 7.08 5.99
N ILE A 101 15.95 7.19 5.85
CA ILE A 101 15.24 6.84 4.61
C ILE A 101 15.69 7.72 3.45
N LEU A 102 15.83 9.04 3.67
CA LEU A 102 16.33 9.96 2.65
C LEU A 102 17.77 9.64 2.25
N ALA A 103 18.64 9.34 3.22
CA ALA A 103 20.02 8.96 2.95
C ALA A 103 20.08 7.66 2.12
N MET A 104 19.31 6.63 2.49
CA MET A 104 19.24 5.38 1.73
C MET A 104 18.68 5.60 0.32
N GLY A 105 17.64 6.42 0.16
CA GLY A 105 17.08 6.78 -1.14
C GLY A 105 18.08 7.49 -2.04
N ILE A 106 18.82 8.47 -1.50
CA ILE A 106 19.88 9.18 -2.24
C ILE A 106 21.00 8.21 -2.63
N ILE A 107 21.45 7.34 -1.72
CA ILE A 107 22.50 6.35 -1.99
C ILE A 107 22.07 5.38 -3.09
N ALA A 108 20.83 4.90 -3.07
CA ALA A 108 20.29 3.99 -4.08
C ALA A 108 20.22 4.62 -5.48
N TRP A 109 20.02 5.94 -5.59
CA TRP A 109 19.93 6.63 -6.87
C TRP A 109 21.29 6.93 -7.53
N ARG A 110 22.38 6.94 -6.74
CA ARG A 110 23.74 7.25 -7.23
C ARG A 110 24.18 6.42 -8.46
N PRO A 111 24.04 5.09 -8.53
CA PRO A 111 24.45 4.31 -9.69
C PRO A 111 23.65 4.65 -10.96
N THR A 112 22.34 4.85 -10.83
CA THR A 112 21.45 5.17 -11.96
C THR A 112 21.69 6.57 -12.51
N VAL A 113 21.95 7.56 -11.65
CA VAL A 113 22.28 8.94 -12.08
C VAL A 113 23.60 8.96 -12.85
N LYS A 114 24.62 8.20 -12.40
CA LYS A 114 25.89 8.07 -13.12
C LYS A 114 25.71 7.46 -14.52
N GLU A 115 24.91 6.41 -14.64
CA GLU A 115 24.62 5.79 -15.95
C GLU A 115 23.87 6.75 -16.90
N TRP A 116 22.93 7.52 -16.37
CA TRP A 116 22.19 8.53 -17.14
C TRP A 116 23.11 9.65 -17.63
N PHE A 117 23.97 10.17 -16.75
CA PHE A 117 24.89 11.26 -17.08
C PHE A 117 25.91 10.84 -18.15
N MET A 118 26.41 9.60 -18.07
CA MET A 118 27.30 9.04 -19.11
C MET A 118 26.59 8.83 -20.46
N LYS A 119 25.33 8.37 -20.48
CA LYS A 119 24.55 8.21 -21.71
C LYS A 119 24.22 9.55 -22.38
N LEU A 120 23.95 10.60 -21.59
CA LEU A 120 23.72 11.96 -22.09
C LEU A 120 24.99 12.57 -22.68
N GLY A 121 26.14 12.43 -22.02
CA GLY A 121 27.42 12.91 -22.56
C GLY A 121 27.80 12.24 -23.89
N ARG A 122 27.48 10.95 -24.07
CA ARG A 122 27.76 10.21 -25.31
C ARG A 122 26.82 10.58 -26.46
N ARG A 123 25.58 11.04 -26.17
CA ARG A 123 24.66 11.58 -27.19
C ARG A 123 25.02 13.00 -27.63
N ALA A 124 25.55 13.82 -26.72
CA ALA A 124 26.02 15.17 -27.04
C ALA A 124 27.32 15.20 -27.86
N VAL A 125 28.14 14.15 -27.77
CA VAL A 125 29.39 14.00 -28.56
C VAL A 125 29.17 13.40 -29.95
N ASN A 126 28.09 12.65 -30.15
CA ASN A 126 27.77 11.96 -31.42
C ASN A 126 26.73 12.71 -32.28
N ALA A 127 26.37 13.95 -31.94
CA ALA A 127 25.51 14.84 -32.71
C ALA A 127 26.33 16.04 -33.20
#